data_AF-A0A965PU35-F1
#
_entry.id   AF-A0A965PU35-F1
#
_cell.length_a   1.000
_cell.length_b   1.000
_cell.length_c   1.000
_cell.angle_alpha   90.00
_cell.angle_beta   90.00
_cell.angle_gamma   90.00
#
_symmetry.space_group_name_H-M   'P 1'
#
loop_
_entity.id
_entity.type
_entity.pdbx_description
1 polymer ?
#
loop_
_entity_poly.entity_id
_entity_poly.type
_entity_poly.pdbx_seq_one_letter_code
_entity_poly.pdbx_strand_id
1 'polypeptide(L)'
;MSMKISDMQLVETLHWGVESIARLMGVPLHLLQYPGGNTSYNSVEIVSIEWLRLGLGPLVARLEAGLQRLVPGADQTFIKFTLDGLLRPTTKERYDAYQVALNNGILSLNEIRRLEDRADVPGGDAHYKALNIGVVGQEPTA
;
A
#
# COMPACT_ATOMS: atom_id res chain seq x y z
N MET A 1 7.04 -47.73 5.02
CA MET A 1 8.40 -47.43 4.53
C MET A 1 8.92 -46.28 5.38
N SER A 2 9.87 -46.56 6.27
CA SER A 2 10.39 -45.64 7.28
C SER A 2 11.19 -44.52 6.62
N MET A 3 10.82 -43.26 6.83
CA MET A 3 11.68 -42.12 6.52
C MET A 3 12.98 -42.29 7.30
N LYS A 4 14.12 -42.36 6.60
CA LYS A 4 15.43 -42.39 7.25
C LYS A 4 15.67 -41.02 7.88
N ILE A 5 16.24 -41.01 9.08
CA ILE A 5 16.56 -39.79 9.84
C ILE A 5 17.45 -38.83 9.02
N SER A 6 18.33 -39.37 8.17
CA SER A 6 19.15 -38.61 7.22
C SER A 6 18.34 -37.74 6.26
N ASP A 7 17.22 -38.27 5.77
CA ASP A 7 16.41 -37.60 4.76
C ASP A 7 15.61 -36.46 5.39
N MET A 8 15.19 -36.62 6.64
CA MET A 8 14.55 -35.56 7.43
C MET A 8 15.52 -34.40 7.72
N GLN A 9 16.77 -34.71 8.10
CA GLN A 9 17.80 -33.68 8.36
C GLN A 9 18.21 -32.92 7.10
N LEU A 10 18.27 -33.60 5.95
CA LEU A 10 18.56 -32.96 4.66
C LEU A 10 17.44 -31.98 4.28
N VAL A 11 16.18 -32.38 4.44
CA VAL A 11 15.03 -31.52 4.16
C VAL A 11 15.05 -30.27 5.05
N GLU A 12 15.36 -30.40 6.34
CA GLU A 12 15.52 -29.26 7.26
C GLU A 12 16.64 -28.31 6.83
N THR A 13 17.77 -28.84 6.34
CA THR A 13 18.89 -28.02 5.85
C THR A 13 18.52 -27.22 4.60
N LEU A 14 17.77 -27.83 3.66
CA LEU A 14 17.29 -27.15 2.46
C LEU A 14 16.31 -26.03 2.80
N HIS A 15 15.41 -26.31 3.73
CA HIS A 15 14.45 -25.35 4.27
C HIS A 15 15.15 -24.14 4.91
N TRP A 16 16.18 -24.37 5.73
CA TRP A 16 17.00 -23.29 6.31
C TRP A 16 17.75 -22.46 5.24
N GLY A 17 18.17 -23.09 4.14
CA GLY A 17 18.75 -22.40 3.00
C GLY A 17 17.77 -21.41 2.34
N VAL A 18 16.52 -21.84 2.14
CA VAL A 18 15.45 -20.96 1.61
C VAL A 18 15.21 -19.77 2.54
N GLU A 19 15.14 -20.00 3.85
CA GLU A 19 14.97 -18.91 4.82
C GLU A 19 16.11 -17.91 4.81
N SER A 20 17.35 -18.39 4.66
CA SER A 20 18.55 -17.53 4.63
C SER A 20 18.55 -16.62 3.40
N ILE A 21 18.19 -17.16 2.24
CA ILE A 21 18.07 -16.40 0.98
C ILE A 21 16.92 -15.39 1.08
N ALA A 22 15.77 -15.79 1.63
CA ALA A 22 14.62 -14.92 1.80
C ALA A 22 14.94 -13.71 2.69
N ARG A 23 15.66 -13.93 3.80
CA ARG A 23 16.14 -12.85 4.68
C ARG A 23 17.14 -11.93 3.97
N LEU A 24 18.07 -12.48 3.21
CA LEU A 24 19.05 -11.69 2.44
C LEU A 24 18.37 -10.78 1.43
N MET A 25 17.34 -11.29 0.74
CA MET A 25 16.59 -10.57 -0.29
C MET A 25 15.48 -9.67 0.29
N GLY A 26 15.22 -9.74 1.60
CA GLY A 26 14.13 -9.00 2.25
C GLY A 26 12.73 -9.45 1.79
N VAL A 27 12.57 -10.70 1.38
CA VAL A 27 11.29 -11.26 0.92
C VAL A 27 10.64 -12.09 2.04
N PRO A 28 9.39 -11.81 2.43
CA PRO A 28 8.67 -12.58 3.44
C PRO A 28 8.45 -14.04 3.03
N LEU A 29 8.59 -14.94 4.00
CA LEU A 29 8.42 -16.39 3.79
C LEU A 29 7.00 -16.79 3.34
N HIS A 30 5.98 -16.04 3.75
CA HIS A 30 4.59 -16.30 3.35
C HIS A 30 4.37 -16.10 1.84
N LEU A 31 5.13 -15.19 1.20
CA LEU A 31 5.08 -15.01 -0.25
C LEU A 31 5.76 -16.16 -1.01
N LEU A 32 6.69 -16.86 -0.35
CA LEU A 32 7.39 -18.03 -0.88
C LEU A 32 6.61 -19.34 -0.64
N GLN A 33 5.40 -19.26 -0.07
CA GLN A 33 4.57 -20.42 0.29
C GLN A 33 5.32 -21.47 1.12
N TYR A 34 6.25 -21.02 1.96
CA TYR A 34 7.11 -21.90 2.74
C TYR A 34 6.31 -22.59 3.88
N PRO A 35 6.30 -23.94 3.94
CA PRO A 35 5.57 -24.68 4.96
C PRO A 35 6.28 -24.55 6.32
N GLY A 36 5.70 -23.76 7.22
CA GLY A 36 6.25 -23.48 8.56
C GLY A 36 5.94 -22.07 9.07
N GLY A 37 5.60 -21.15 8.17
CA GLY A 37 5.10 -19.82 8.54
C GLY A 37 3.64 -19.89 8.93
N ASN A 38 3.34 -20.27 10.18
CA ASN A 38 1.99 -20.14 10.76
C ASN A 38 1.62 -18.65 10.84
N THR A 39 1.15 -18.10 9.72
CA THR A 39 0.78 -16.69 9.59
C THR A 39 -0.74 -16.68 9.44
N SER A 40 -1.44 -16.25 10.50
CA SER A 40 -2.89 -16.04 10.43
C SER A 40 -3.21 -15.03 9.32
N TYR A 41 -4.35 -15.14 8.64
CA TYR A 41 -4.74 -14.26 7.53
C TYR A 41 -4.61 -12.76 7.87
N ASN A 42 -5.01 -12.35 9.09
CA ASN A 42 -4.85 -10.97 9.55
C ASN A 42 -3.38 -10.53 9.69
N SER A 43 -2.48 -11.48 9.99
CA SER A 43 -1.03 -11.21 10.04
C SER A 43 -0.45 -11.09 8.63
N VAL A 44 -1.01 -11.75 7.61
CA VAL A 44 -0.48 -11.71 6.24
C VAL A 44 -0.61 -10.33 5.62
N GLU A 45 -1.73 -9.63 5.82
CA GLU A 45 -1.93 -8.26 5.30
C GLU A 45 -0.93 -7.28 5.93
N ILE A 46 -0.75 -7.34 7.25
CA ILE A 46 0.20 -6.49 7.98
C ILE A 46 1.63 -6.75 7.50
N VAL A 47 2.02 -8.02 7.36
CA VAL A 47 3.38 -8.37 6.87
C VAL A 47 3.56 -7.99 5.39
N SER A 48 2.49 -8.03 4.59
CA SER A 48 2.52 -7.54 3.20
C SER A 48 2.72 -6.02 3.13
N ILE A 49 2.04 -5.25 3.99
CA ILE A 49 2.23 -3.79 4.12
C ILE A 49 3.66 -3.48 4.58
N GLU A 50 4.17 -4.23 5.56
CA GLU A 50 5.53 -4.06 6.07
C GLU A 50 6.57 -4.36 5.00
N TRP A 51 6.37 -5.42 4.21
CA TRP A 51 7.24 -5.74 3.07
C TRP A 51 7.22 -4.67 1.98
N LEU A 52 6.05 -4.10 1.68
CA LEU A 52 5.96 -3.00 0.73
C LEU A 52 6.76 -1.78 1.19
N ARG A 53 6.70 -1.46 2.48
CA ARG A 53 7.42 -0.31 3.06
C ARG A 53 8.92 -0.54 3.17
N LEU A 54 9.34 -1.68 3.73
CA LEU A 54 10.73 -1.94 4.11
C LEU A 54 11.51 -2.70 3.03
N GLY A 55 10.85 -3.54 2.24
CA GLY A 55 11.47 -4.33 1.17
C GLY A 55 11.38 -3.64 -0.20
N LEU A 56 10.16 -3.44 -0.69
CA LEU A 56 9.94 -2.91 -2.05
C LEU A 56 10.17 -1.39 -2.14
N GLY A 57 9.80 -0.61 -1.12
CA GLY A 57 9.92 0.86 -1.12
C GLY A 57 11.30 1.37 -1.55
N PRO A 58 12.41 0.89 -0.94
CA PRO A 58 13.76 1.28 -1.35
C PRO A 58 14.12 0.89 -2.79
N LEU A 59 13.65 -0.26 -3.27
CA LEU A 59 13.90 -0.71 -4.65
C LEU A 59 13.16 0.19 -5.66
N VAL A 60 11.90 0.49 -5.39
CA VAL A 60 11.06 1.37 -6.20
C VAL A 60 11.67 2.77 -6.25
N ALA A 61 12.05 3.35 -5.11
CA ALA A 61 12.70 4.67 -5.06
C ALA A 61 14.00 4.73 -5.88
N ARG A 62 14.79 3.65 -5.86
CA ARG A 62 16.01 3.56 -6.69
C ARG A 62 15.70 3.49 -8.18
N LEU A 63 14.65 2.77 -8.56
CA LEU A 63 14.17 2.71 -9.95
C LEU A 63 13.62 4.06 -10.40
N GLU A 64 12.82 4.74 -9.58
CA GLU A 64 12.32 6.09 -9.85
C GLU A 64 13.48 7.07 -10.08
N ALA A 65 14.45 7.11 -9.17
CA ALA A 65 15.61 7.98 -9.31
C ALA A 65 16.46 7.65 -10.56
N GLY A 66 16.54 6.37 -10.93
CA GLY A 66 17.22 5.94 -12.16
C GLY A 66 16.50 6.37 -13.42
N LEU A 67 15.18 6.15 -13.48
CA LEU A 67 14.33 6.49 -14.61
C LEU A 67 14.17 8.01 -14.76
N GLN A 68 14.09 8.75 -13.66
CA GLN A 68 14.00 10.21 -13.64
C GLN A 68 15.13 10.86 -14.44
N ARG A 69 16.36 10.31 -14.37
CA ARG A 69 17.52 10.83 -15.12
C ARG A 69 17.43 10.60 -16.63
N LEU A 70 16.60 9.67 -17.07
CA LEU A 70 16.43 9.31 -18.48
C LEU A 70 15.31 10.12 -19.16
N VAL A 71 14.50 10.85 -18.40
CA VAL A 71 13.40 11.65 -18.92
C VAL A 71 13.91 12.99 -19.45
N PRO A 72 13.61 13.33 -20.72
CA PRO A 72 13.90 14.67 -21.24
C PRO A 72 13.05 15.72 -20.53
N GLY A 73 13.68 16.78 -20.01
CA GLY A 73 12.98 17.78 -19.19
C GLY A 73 12.77 17.36 -17.73
N ALA A 74 13.69 16.58 -17.16
CA ALA A 74 13.67 16.11 -15.77
C ALA A 74 13.51 17.23 -14.72
N ASP A 75 13.78 18.49 -15.07
CA ASP A 75 13.57 19.66 -14.21
C ASP A 75 12.09 20.09 -14.14
N GLN A 76 11.25 19.67 -15.11
CA GLN A 76 9.83 20.03 -15.21
C GLN A 76 8.88 18.83 -15.09
N THR A 77 9.38 17.60 -15.14
CA THR A 77 8.57 16.37 -15.10
C THR A 77 9.13 15.43 -14.04
N PHE A 78 8.28 14.75 -13.28
CA PHE A 78 8.70 13.71 -12.32
C PHE A 78 8.04 12.37 -12.63
N ILE A 79 8.78 11.27 -12.49
CA ILE A 79 8.25 9.91 -12.52
C ILE A 79 8.00 9.46 -11.09
N LYS A 80 6.80 8.94 -10.84
CA LYS A 80 6.42 8.29 -9.59
C LYS A 80 5.64 7.01 -9.89
N PHE A 81 6.03 5.91 -9.26
CA PHE A 81 5.26 4.68 -9.27
C PHE A 81 4.16 4.74 -8.20
N THR A 82 2.93 4.51 -8.62
CA THR A 82 1.79 4.41 -7.71
C THR A 82 1.72 3.00 -7.13
N LEU A 83 2.18 2.83 -5.88
CA LEU A 83 2.13 1.56 -5.16
C LEU A 83 0.76 1.25 -4.53
N ASP A 84 -0.18 2.19 -4.60
CA ASP A 84 -1.55 2.02 -4.07
C ASP A 84 -2.29 0.86 -4.76
N GLY A 85 -1.90 0.52 -5.99
CA GLY A 85 -2.40 -0.66 -6.69
C GLY A 85 -1.93 -1.99 -6.09
N LEU A 86 -0.76 -2.04 -5.43
CA LEU A 86 -0.26 -3.25 -4.75
C LEU A 86 -0.96 -3.51 -3.43
N LEU A 87 -1.31 -2.44 -2.71
CA LEU A 87 -2.12 -2.53 -1.49
C LEU A 87 -3.60 -2.77 -1.77
N ARG A 88 -3.98 -2.86 -3.06
CA ARG A 88 -5.35 -2.81 -3.61
C ARG A 88 -6.38 -2.73 -2.49
N PRO A 89 -6.61 -1.53 -1.92
CA PRO A 89 -7.56 -1.40 -0.84
C PRO A 89 -8.87 -1.94 -1.35
N THR A 90 -9.58 -2.68 -0.51
CA THR A 90 -10.92 -3.11 -0.87
C THR A 90 -11.70 -1.88 -1.30
N THR A 91 -12.62 -2.03 -2.25
CA THR A 91 -13.46 -0.89 -2.69
C THR A 91 -14.11 -0.20 -1.48
N LYS A 92 -14.36 -0.94 -0.40
CA LYS A 92 -14.84 -0.39 0.85
C LYS A 92 -13.85 0.57 1.52
N GLU A 93 -12.64 0.11 1.86
CA GLU A 93 -11.65 0.94 2.57
C GLU A 93 -11.26 2.20 1.79
N ARG A 94 -11.21 2.10 0.46
CA ARG A 94 -10.90 3.24 -0.41
C ARG A 94 -12.00 4.30 -0.37
N TYR A 95 -13.26 3.88 -0.46
CA TYR A 95 -14.40 4.79 -0.39
C TYR A 95 -14.60 5.34 1.02
N ASP A 96 -14.31 4.56 2.07
CA ASP A 96 -14.33 5.03 3.46
C ASP A 96 -13.29 6.14 3.67
N ALA A 97 -12.07 5.99 3.15
CA ALA A 97 -11.04 7.03 3.19
C ALA A 97 -11.47 8.30 2.44
N TYR A 98 -12.08 8.17 1.26
CA TYR A 98 -12.63 9.31 0.51
C TYR A 98 -13.77 10.01 1.26
N GLN A 99 -14.63 9.26 1.96
CA GLN A 99 -15.66 9.87 2.80
C GLN A 99 -15.06 10.71 3.92
N VAL A 100 -14.03 10.21 4.60
CA VAL A 100 -13.33 10.98 5.64
C VAL A 100 -12.69 12.23 5.04
N ALA A 101 -12.03 12.11 3.88
CA ALA A 101 -11.39 13.24 3.21
C ALA A 101 -12.40 14.31 2.76
N LEU A 102 -13.56 13.90 2.23
CA LEU A 102 -14.62 14.80 1.76
C LEU A 102 -15.32 15.49 2.94
N ASN A 103 -15.59 14.78 4.03
CA ASN A 103 -16.23 15.35 5.22
C ASN A 103 -15.33 16.38 5.95
N ASN A 104 -14.02 16.17 5.90
CA ASN A 104 -13.03 17.07 6.49
C ASN A 104 -12.61 18.21 5.53
N GLY A 105 -13.14 18.24 4.31
CA GLY A 105 -12.79 19.23 3.29
C GLY A 105 -11.37 19.13 2.74
N ILE A 106 -10.69 17.98 2.95
CA ILE A 106 -9.31 17.75 2.48
C ILE A 106 -9.29 17.54 0.96
N LEU A 107 -10.28 16.83 0.43
CA LEU A 107 -10.43 16.57 -1.00
C LEU A 107 -11.81 17.00 -1.49
N SER A 108 -11.86 17.60 -2.68
CA SER A 108 -13.07 17.84 -3.45
C SER A 108 -13.52 16.58 -4.20
N LEU A 109 -14.78 16.57 -4.66
CA LEU A 109 -15.35 15.45 -5.40
C LEU A 109 -14.60 15.20 -6.72
N ASN A 110 -14.19 16.25 -7.42
CA ASN A 110 -13.44 16.13 -8.67
C ASN A 110 -12.00 15.64 -8.44
N GLU A 111 -11.35 15.98 -7.33
CA GLU A 111 -10.06 15.38 -6.97
C GLU A 111 -10.19 13.87 -6.75
N ILE A 112 -11.23 13.42 -6.05
CA ILE A 112 -11.50 11.98 -5.87
C ILE A 112 -11.79 11.30 -7.21
N ARG A 113 -12.53 11.95 -8.13
CA ARG A 113 -12.80 11.40 -9.47
C ARG A 113 -11.54 11.28 -10.31
N ARG A 114 -10.64 12.28 -10.26
CA ARG A 114 -9.32 12.22 -10.90
C ARG A 114 -8.46 11.08 -10.35
N LEU A 115 -8.50 10.83 -9.04
CA LEU A 115 -7.82 9.68 -8.42
C LEU A 115 -8.40 8.32 -8.87
N GLU A 116 -9.68 8.27 -9.23
CA GLU A 116 -10.34 7.08 -9.78
C GLU A 116 -10.35 7.04 -11.32
N ASP A 117 -9.58 7.90 -12.00
CA ASP A 117 -9.53 8.03 -13.47
C ASP A 117 -10.92 8.28 -14.11
N ARG A 118 -11.80 9.02 -13.42
CA ARG A 118 -13.13 9.41 -13.88
C ARG A 118 -13.16 10.87 -14.30
N ALA A 119 -14.02 11.17 -15.28
CA ALA A 119 -14.27 12.55 -15.71
C ALA A 119 -14.87 13.40 -14.57
N ASP A 120 -14.47 14.67 -14.55
CA ASP A 120 -14.97 15.69 -13.63
C ASP A 120 -16.47 15.95 -13.83
N VAL A 121 -17.12 16.42 -12.77
CA VAL A 121 -18.53 16.82 -12.79
C VAL A 121 -18.70 18.31 -12.46
N PRO A 122 -19.70 18.98 -13.06
CA PRO A 122 -20.01 20.37 -12.73
C PRO A 122 -20.29 20.53 -11.23
N GLY A 123 -19.62 21.49 -10.58
CA GLY A 123 -19.78 21.74 -9.13
C GLY A 123 -19.01 20.80 -8.21
N GLY A 124 -18.16 19.91 -8.75
CA GLY A 124 -17.38 18.96 -7.97
C GLY A 124 -16.09 19.50 -7.33
N ASP A 125 -15.72 20.75 -7.59
CA ASP A 125 -14.52 21.39 -7.01
C ASP A 125 -14.78 22.05 -5.64
N ALA A 126 -16.02 22.01 -5.15
CA ALA A 126 -16.36 22.55 -3.85
C ALA A 126 -15.80 21.68 -2.72
N HIS A 127 -15.17 22.32 -1.73
CA HIS A 127 -14.77 21.67 -0.49
C HIS A 127 -15.93 21.73 0.51
N TYR A 128 -16.36 20.56 0.98
CA TYR A 128 -17.42 20.45 1.98
C TYR A 128 -16.82 20.50 3.39
N LYS A 129 -17.44 21.27 4.28
CA LYS A 129 -17.10 21.27 5.71
C LYS A 129 -18.34 20.86 6.49
N ALA A 130 -18.19 19.94 7.43
CA ALA A 130 -19.28 19.54 8.30
C ALA A 130 -19.77 20.74 9.16
N LEU A 131 -21.05 21.10 9.02
CA LEU A 131 -21.70 22.22 9.74
C LEU A 131 -22.08 21.87 11.20
N ASN A 132 -21.73 20.67 11.66
CA ASN A 132 -22.17 20.09 12.92
C ASN A 132 -21.26 20.39 14.13
N ILE A 133 -20.22 21.21 13.97
CA ILE A 133 -19.34 21.64 15.07
C ILE A 133 -19.54 23.14 15.29
N GLY A 134 -20.48 23.48 16.17
CA GLY A 134 -20.73 24.85 16.64
C GLY A 134 -20.51 24.94 18.14
N VAL A 135 -20.13 26.11 18.65
CA VAL A 135 -20.10 26.37 20.09
C VAL A 135 -21.53 26.29 20.62
N VAL A 136 -21.77 25.50 21.68
CA VAL A 136 -23.09 25.38 22.31
C VAL A 136 -23.58 26.77 22.71
N GLY A 137 -24.64 27.25 22.07
CA GLY A 137 -25.29 28.53 22.39
C GLY A 137 -25.09 29.68 21.39
N GLN A 138 -24.41 29.49 20.26
CA GLN A 138 -24.41 30.47 19.16
C GLN A 138 -25.17 29.94 17.94
N GLU A 139 -26.09 30.75 17.41
CA GLU A 139 -26.77 30.44 16.15
C GLU A 139 -25.76 30.41 15.00
N PRO A 140 -25.90 29.47 14.05
CA PRO A 140 -24.99 29.35 12.93
C PRO A 140 -25.07 30.62 12.08
N THR A 141 -23.97 31.36 12.03
CA THR A 141 -23.84 32.53 11.16
C THR A 141 -23.81 32.02 9.71
N ALA A 142 -24.79 32.46 8.93
CA ALA A 142 -24.96 32.12 7.52
C ALA A 142 -23.83 32.66 6.64
#